data_AF-A0A918AE72-F1
#
_entry.id   AF-A0A918AE72-F1
#
_cell.length_a   1.000
_cell.length_b   1.000
_cell.length_c   1.000
_cell.angle_alpha   90.00
_cell.angle_beta   90.00
_cell.angle_gamma   90.00
#
_symmetry.space_group_name_H-M   'P 1'
#
loop_
_entity.id
_entity.type
_entity.pdbx_description
1 polymer ?
#
loop_
_entity_poly.entity_id
_entity_poly.type
_entity_poly.pdbx_seq_one_letter_code
_entity_poly.pdbx_strand_id
1 'polypeptide(L)'
;MGDWPATGGDRVLSILFYSVQYQSAFDDALALFRARALILEPIHGLTPEEEYEAVAASLRNDSPLADLIPSPLPVPHSEQEFRDFARRVLDHMDALRPWPELPFLSVAEGPWQDYADSPVIARIRMNEMRVTERIHRHLSQVNGDERLRHWLTLRLNSGDEVALAEPWWPGSEDIAVLSRRDADRATETVLEAFLHVTGFTLDDLDDLTDGVDRLSRGGAGTGWLAYTLRRERTSGGAGQAAFQAFQRARLHCEAMDKPGVVAVGPPGKGLVPAFTSPEALAHYVTAKGGDLEPRFFSTVGADLLGLLPDGYAVLVDPGQEYAAAFDRHGPR
;
A
#
# COMPACT_ATOMS: atom_id res chain seq x y z
N MET A 1 14.61 5.60 -22.55
CA MET A 1 14.95 5.25 -21.16
C MET A 1 16.36 4.70 -21.21
N GLY A 2 17.33 5.27 -20.48
CA GLY A 2 18.71 4.78 -20.50
C GLY A 2 18.80 3.35 -19.98
N ASP A 3 19.86 2.63 -20.34
CA ASP A 3 20.18 1.32 -19.75
C ASP A 3 20.34 1.51 -18.24
N TRP A 4 19.33 1.11 -17.47
CA TRP A 4 19.41 1.06 -16.02
C TRP A 4 20.33 -0.09 -15.59
N PRO A 5 21.06 0.03 -14.47
CA PRO A 5 21.89 -1.05 -13.96
C PRO A 5 21.08 -2.34 -13.82
N ALA A 6 21.64 -3.42 -14.36
CA ALA A 6 20.86 -4.61 -14.70
C ALA A 6 20.32 -5.39 -13.49
N THR A 7 20.93 -5.30 -12.30
CA THR A 7 20.52 -6.10 -11.14
C THR A 7 20.91 -5.47 -9.79
N GLY A 8 20.16 -5.80 -8.73
CA GLY A 8 20.57 -5.60 -7.33
C GLY A 8 20.50 -4.18 -6.76
N GLY A 9 21.30 -3.92 -5.72
CA GLY A 9 21.29 -2.68 -4.92
C GLY A 9 21.64 -1.41 -5.66
N ASP A 10 22.44 -1.52 -6.73
CA ASP A 10 22.77 -0.39 -7.58
C ASP A 10 21.53 0.14 -8.31
N ARG A 11 20.55 -0.72 -8.60
CA ARG A 11 19.25 -0.29 -9.17
C ARG A 11 18.39 0.44 -8.14
N VAL A 12 18.33 -0.06 -6.90
CA VAL A 12 17.59 0.60 -5.80
C VAL A 12 18.19 1.98 -5.53
N LEU A 13 19.51 2.08 -5.41
CA LEU A 13 20.21 3.34 -5.22
C LEU A 13 20.05 4.28 -6.42
N SER A 14 20.17 3.77 -7.65
CA SER A 14 19.97 4.59 -8.86
C SER A 14 18.58 5.22 -8.87
N ILE A 15 17.54 4.47 -8.54
CA ILE A 15 16.15 4.97 -8.48
C ILE A 15 15.97 5.94 -7.31
N LEU A 16 16.50 5.61 -6.14
CA LEU A 16 16.51 6.48 -4.96
C LEU A 16 17.13 7.84 -5.31
N PHE A 17 18.33 7.85 -5.89
CA PHE A 17 19.05 9.07 -6.22
C PHE A 17 18.43 9.82 -7.40
N TYR A 18 17.99 9.13 -8.43
CA TYR A 18 17.26 9.74 -9.54
C TYR A 18 16.03 10.52 -9.05
N SER A 19 15.35 10.02 -8.03
CA SER A 19 14.17 10.67 -7.45
C SER A 19 14.47 11.92 -6.62
N VAL A 20 15.72 12.14 -6.21
CA VAL A 20 16.15 13.28 -5.37
C VAL A 20 17.21 14.17 -6.01
N GLN A 21 17.74 13.82 -7.19
CA GLN A 21 18.87 14.50 -7.82
C GLN A 21 18.68 16.02 -8.03
N TYR A 22 17.44 16.51 -8.11
CA TYR A 22 17.12 17.92 -8.29
C TYR A 22 16.76 18.65 -6.98
N GLN A 23 16.79 17.96 -5.84
CA GLN A 23 16.60 18.60 -4.54
C GLN A 23 17.81 19.46 -4.22
N SER A 24 17.57 20.65 -3.68
CA SER A 24 18.66 21.58 -3.33
C SER A 24 19.45 21.14 -2.11
N ALA A 25 18.87 20.29 -1.26
CA ALA A 25 19.51 19.75 -0.07
C ALA A 25 19.03 18.32 0.22
N PHE A 26 19.94 17.48 0.69
CA PHE A 26 19.67 16.18 1.27
C PHE A 26 19.53 16.31 2.78
N ASP A 27 18.38 16.80 3.23
CA ASP A 27 18.07 16.94 4.66
C ASP A 27 17.47 15.66 5.27
N ASP A 28 17.31 15.68 6.59
CA ASP A 28 16.79 14.54 7.35
C ASP A 28 15.32 14.22 7.03
N ALA A 29 14.52 15.25 6.74
CA ALA A 29 13.11 15.08 6.38
C ALA A 29 12.97 14.35 5.03
N LEU A 30 13.81 14.69 4.05
CA LEU A 30 13.86 13.99 2.77
C LEU A 30 14.34 12.54 2.95
N ALA A 31 15.30 12.29 3.84
CA ALA A 31 15.79 10.94 4.12
C ALA A 31 14.69 10.07 4.75
N LEU A 32 13.97 10.60 5.75
CA LEU A 32 12.82 9.93 6.35
C LEU A 32 11.69 9.69 5.34
N PHE A 33 11.40 10.67 4.48
CA PHE A 33 10.41 10.51 3.42
C PHE A 33 10.78 9.36 2.47
N ARG A 34 12.05 9.25 2.07
CA ARG A 34 12.53 8.16 1.21
C ARG A 34 12.57 6.82 1.91
N ALA A 35 12.96 6.77 3.19
CA ALA A 35 12.90 5.55 4.00
C ALA A 35 11.48 4.97 4.03
N ARG A 36 10.47 5.81 4.25
CA ARG A 36 9.06 5.40 4.21
C ARG A 36 8.62 4.93 2.83
N ALA A 37 9.07 5.60 1.76
CA ALA A 37 8.76 5.19 0.40
C ALA A 37 9.32 3.78 0.10
N LEU A 38 10.56 3.47 0.49
CA LEU A 38 11.13 2.11 0.33
C LEU A 38 10.37 1.06 1.15
N ILE A 39 9.95 1.42 2.38
CA ILE A 39 9.18 0.49 3.23
C ILE A 39 7.78 0.21 2.66
N LEU A 40 7.07 1.22 2.17
CA LEU A 40 5.66 1.11 1.77
C LEU A 40 5.49 0.80 0.27
N GLU A 41 6.43 1.26 -0.54
CA GLU A 41 6.40 1.17 -1.99
C GLU A 41 7.71 0.59 -2.54
N PRO A 42 8.07 -0.65 -2.15
CA PRO A 42 9.29 -1.27 -2.64
C PRO A 42 9.33 -1.30 -4.16
N ILE A 43 10.52 -1.03 -4.67
CA ILE A 43 10.83 -0.90 -6.07
C ILE A 43 10.96 -2.29 -6.68
N HIS A 44 10.25 -2.50 -7.79
CA HIS A 44 10.43 -3.68 -8.65
C HIS A 44 10.35 -5.02 -7.92
N GLY A 45 9.46 -5.13 -6.93
CA GLY A 45 9.12 -6.40 -6.32
C GLY A 45 10.10 -6.98 -5.32
N LEU A 46 11.10 -6.19 -4.95
CA LEU A 46 11.86 -6.42 -3.74
C LEU A 46 10.94 -6.25 -2.52
N THR A 47 11.24 -6.97 -1.46
CA THR A 47 10.72 -6.70 -0.11
C THR A 47 11.46 -5.51 0.51
N PRO A 48 10.89 -4.83 1.52
CA PRO A 48 11.61 -3.81 2.29
C PRO A 48 12.96 -4.30 2.82
N GLU A 49 13.04 -5.56 3.25
CA GLU A 49 14.28 -6.23 3.69
C GLU A 49 15.30 -6.34 2.56
N GLU A 50 14.89 -6.80 1.39
CA GLU A 50 15.78 -6.91 0.24
C GLU A 50 16.28 -5.54 -0.21
N GLU A 51 15.44 -4.51 -0.23
CA GLU A 51 15.87 -3.14 -0.56
C GLU A 51 16.87 -2.59 0.45
N TYR A 52 16.60 -2.77 1.75
CA TYR A 52 17.51 -2.37 2.83
C TYR A 52 18.88 -3.04 2.65
N GLU A 53 18.90 -4.36 2.46
CA GLU A 53 20.14 -5.11 2.28
C GLU A 53 20.88 -4.70 1.00
N ALA A 54 20.14 -4.41 -0.06
CA ALA A 54 20.70 -3.99 -1.33
C ALA A 54 21.35 -2.59 -1.23
N VAL A 55 20.69 -1.63 -0.58
CA VAL A 55 21.25 -0.29 -0.29
C VAL A 55 22.47 -0.41 0.65
N ALA A 56 22.36 -1.21 1.71
CA ALA A 56 23.45 -1.43 2.65
C ALA A 56 24.67 -2.10 1.98
N ALA A 57 24.44 -3.05 1.07
CA ALA A 57 25.50 -3.70 0.30
C ALA A 57 26.21 -2.72 -0.62
N SER A 58 25.47 -1.90 -1.38
CA SER A 58 26.07 -0.90 -2.27
C SER A 58 26.83 0.18 -1.49
N LEU A 59 26.41 0.55 -0.27
CA LEU A 59 27.17 1.48 0.59
C LEU A 59 28.48 0.90 1.13
N ARG A 60 28.59 -0.42 1.25
CA ARG A 60 29.85 -1.11 1.60
C ARG A 60 30.82 -1.18 0.42
N ASN A 61 30.31 -1.03 -0.80
CA ASN A 61 31.14 -0.98 -1.99
C ASN A 61 31.70 0.45 -2.18
N ASP A 62 32.99 0.54 -2.53
CA ASP A 62 33.65 1.82 -2.84
C ASP A 62 33.34 2.32 -4.27
N SER A 63 32.40 1.68 -4.97
CA SER A 63 31.94 2.12 -6.29
C SER A 63 31.33 3.53 -6.20
N PRO A 64 31.67 4.47 -7.10
CA PRO A 64 31.09 5.81 -7.08
C PRO A 64 29.56 5.77 -7.24
N LEU A 65 28.84 6.30 -6.26
CA LEU A 65 27.39 6.37 -6.28
C LEU A 65 26.87 7.44 -7.24
N ALA A 66 27.63 8.51 -7.45
CA ALA A 66 27.32 9.55 -8.43
C ALA A 66 27.21 8.99 -9.86
N ASP A 67 27.93 7.92 -10.18
CA ASP A 67 27.91 7.28 -11.51
C ASP A 67 26.61 6.47 -11.75
N LEU A 68 25.82 6.21 -10.70
CA LEU A 68 24.55 5.48 -10.80
C LEU A 68 23.42 6.32 -11.41
N ILE A 69 23.59 7.64 -11.52
CA ILE A 69 22.57 8.54 -12.06
C ILE A 69 22.91 8.84 -13.52
N PRO A 70 22.16 8.31 -14.50
CA PRO A 70 22.36 8.63 -15.90
C PRO A 70 21.82 10.04 -16.18
N SER A 71 22.57 11.08 -15.81
CA SER A 71 22.21 12.49 -16.05
C SER A 71 23.23 13.17 -16.96
N PRO A 72 22.80 13.83 -18.05
CA PRO A 72 23.67 14.66 -18.88
C PRO A 72 24.01 16.00 -18.22
N LEU A 73 23.37 16.36 -17.10
CA LEU A 73 23.59 17.60 -16.36
C LEU A 73 24.41 17.33 -15.10
N PRO A 74 25.29 18.26 -14.68
CA PRO A 74 26.00 18.16 -13.43
C PRO A 74 24.99 18.04 -12.28
N VAL A 75 25.06 16.94 -11.54
CA VAL A 75 24.27 16.77 -10.32
C VAL A 75 24.87 17.71 -9.26
N PRO A 76 24.06 18.48 -8.52
CA PRO A 76 24.59 19.50 -7.60
C PRO A 76 25.22 18.92 -6.32
N HIS A 77 25.27 17.60 -6.19
CA HIS A 77 25.66 16.88 -4.98
C HIS A 77 26.95 16.10 -5.20
N SER A 78 27.81 16.12 -4.19
CA SER A 78 29.04 15.33 -4.11
C SER A 78 28.76 13.86 -3.78
N GLU A 79 29.72 13.00 -4.09
CA GLU A 79 29.70 11.58 -3.71
C GLU A 79 29.47 11.37 -2.19
N GLN A 80 30.09 12.20 -1.36
CA GLN A 80 29.94 12.13 0.09
C GLN A 80 28.50 12.46 0.52
N GLU A 81 27.88 13.46 -0.11
CA GLU A 81 26.47 13.83 0.17
C GLU A 81 25.51 12.69 -0.21
N PHE A 82 25.74 12.00 -1.32
CA PHE A 82 24.96 10.81 -1.68
C PHE A 82 25.09 9.68 -0.66
N ARG A 83 26.32 9.38 -0.22
CA ARG A 83 26.57 8.34 0.80
C ARG A 83 25.93 8.69 2.14
N ASP A 84 26.07 9.93 2.59
CA ASP A 84 25.50 10.37 3.87
C ASP A 84 23.97 10.45 3.82
N PHE A 85 23.41 10.78 2.66
CA PHE A 85 21.96 10.67 2.44
C PHE A 85 21.48 9.22 2.52
N ALA A 86 22.09 8.29 1.78
CA ALA A 86 21.69 6.89 1.79
C ALA A 86 21.86 6.23 3.18
N ARG A 87 22.90 6.59 3.95
CA ARG A 87 23.06 6.16 5.34
C ARG A 87 21.89 6.61 6.22
N ARG A 88 21.51 7.89 6.14
CA ARG A 88 20.35 8.40 6.89
C ARG A 88 19.05 7.72 6.48
N VAL A 89 18.88 7.38 5.21
CA VAL A 89 17.72 6.59 4.74
C VAL A 89 17.71 5.23 5.45
N LEU A 90 18.83 4.51 5.52
CA LEU A 90 18.92 3.24 6.26
C LEU A 90 18.67 3.41 7.76
N ASP A 91 19.23 4.43 8.39
CA ASP A 91 19.02 4.72 9.82
C ASP A 91 17.53 4.93 10.12
N HIS A 92 16.82 5.67 9.27
CA HIS A 92 15.37 5.85 9.38
C HIS A 92 14.60 4.56 9.10
N MET A 93 15.02 3.75 8.14
CA MET A 93 14.41 2.44 7.91
C MET A 93 14.54 1.56 9.17
N ASP A 94 15.71 1.50 9.79
CA ASP A 94 15.91 0.73 11.03
C ASP A 94 15.10 1.25 12.20
N ALA A 95 14.99 2.57 12.37
CA ALA A 95 14.17 3.19 13.41
C ALA A 95 12.66 2.89 13.25
N LEU A 96 12.21 2.57 12.03
CA LEU A 96 10.83 2.25 11.71
C LEU A 96 10.50 0.75 11.82
N ARG A 97 11.44 -0.10 12.26
CA ARG A 97 11.17 -1.53 12.48
C ARG A 97 10.26 -1.76 13.71
N PRO A 98 9.43 -2.82 13.72
CA PRO A 98 9.19 -3.75 12.61
C PRO A 98 8.39 -3.08 11.48
N TRP A 99 8.76 -3.38 10.24
CA TRP A 99 8.05 -2.84 9.08
C TRP A 99 6.69 -3.51 8.91
N PRO A 100 5.69 -2.78 8.38
CA PRO A 100 4.38 -3.35 8.16
C PRO A 100 4.42 -4.41 7.06
N GLU A 101 3.61 -5.45 7.22
CA GLU A 101 3.29 -6.33 6.11
C GLU A 101 2.53 -5.52 5.03
N LEU A 102 3.04 -5.60 3.80
CA LEU A 102 2.45 -4.87 2.67
C LEU A 102 1.27 -5.65 2.10
N PRO A 103 0.21 -4.97 1.63
CA PRO A 103 -0.96 -5.62 1.04
C PRO A 103 -0.59 -6.49 -0.18
N PHE A 104 0.39 -6.03 -0.95
CA PHE A 104 0.95 -6.74 -2.08
C PHE A 104 2.34 -6.18 -2.42
N LEU A 105 3.11 -6.97 -3.15
CA LEU A 105 4.37 -6.58 -3.80
C LEU A 105 4.17 -6.68 -5.30
N SER A 106 4.81 -5.79 -6.07
CA SER A 106 4.97 -6.03 -7.50
C SER A 106 5.88 -7.25 -7.72
N VAL A 107 5.80 -7.90 -8.86
CA VAL A 107 6.76 -8.97 -9.21
C VAL A 107 7.46 -8.53 -10.49
N ALA A 108 8.77 -8.28 -10.40
CA ALA A 108 9.56 -7.83 -11.56
C ALA A 108 9.91 -8.96 -12.53
N GLU A 109 9.88 -10.21 -12.07
CA GLU A 109 10.45 -11.35 -12.79
C GLU A 109 9.39 -12.43 -12.98
N GLY A 110 8.61 -12.25 -14.04
CA GLY A 110 7.78 -13.30 -14.60
C GLY A 110 7.65 -13.02 -16.10
N PRO A 111 8.00 -13.96 -16.99
CA PRO A 111 7.65 -13.80 -18.39
C PRO A 111 6.14 -13.62 -18.48
N TRP A 112 5.67 -12.56 -19.14
CA TRP A 112 4.25 -12.35 -19.44
C TRP A 112 3.60 -13.63 -20.01
N GLN A 113 4.40 -14.47 -20.69
CA GLN A 113 4.03 -15.79 -21.18
C GLN A 113 3.39 -16.70 -20.12
N ASP A 114 3.74 -16.58 -18.84
CA ASP A 114 3.13 -17.35 -17.75
C ASP A 114 1.67 -16.93 -17.47
N TYR A 115 1.32 -15.69 -17.84
CA TYR A 115 -0.01 -15.11 -17.66
C TYR A 115 -0.84 -15.06 -18.94
N ALA A 116 -0.22 -15.17 -20.12
CA ALA A 116 -0.90 -15.06 -21.41
C ALA A 116 -2.07 -16.05 -21.57
N ASP A 117 -1.92 -17.26 -21.03
CA ASP A 117 -2.95 -18.32 -21.03
C ASP A 117 -3.62 -18.52 -19.65
N SER A 118 -3.42 -17.58 -18.72
CA SER A 118 -4.00 -17.65 -17.38
C SER A 118 -5.49 -17.26 -17.39
N PRO A 119 -6.31 -17.83 -16.49
CA PRO A 119 -7.73 -17.50 -16.41
C PRO A 119 -7.94 -16.03 -15.98
N VAL A 120 -8.84 -15.36 -16.68
CA VAL A 120 -9.30 -14.01 -16.33
C VAL A 120 -10.40 -14.13 -15.28
N ILE A 121 -10.12 -13.63 -14.08
CA ILE A 121 -11.02 -13.75 -12.93
C ILE A 121 -11.88 -12.51 -12.71
N ALA A 122 -11.47 -11.35 -13.24
CA ALA A 122 -12.26 -10.13 -13.16
C ALA A 122 -11.94 -9.11 -14.28
N ARG A 123 -12.88 -8.19 -14.50
CA ARG A 123 -12.74 -7.02 -15.35
C ARG A 123 -12.92 -5.74 -14.54
N ILE A 124 -11.86 -4.98 -14.33
CA ILE A 124 -11.93 -3.69 -13.63
C ILE A 124 -12.43 -2.64 -14.62
N ARG A 125 -13.54 -1.96 -14.29
CA ARG A 125 -14.19 -0.93 -15.14
C ARG A 125 -13.47 0.42 -15.04
N MET A 126 -12.15 0.41 -15.17
CA MET A 126 -11.25 1.55 -15.07
C MET A 126 -10.05 1.37 -16.01
N ASN A 127 -9.51 2.48 -16.51
CA ASN A 127 -8.28 2.47 -17.30
C ASN A 127 -7.01 2.43 -16.44
N GLU A 128 -5.87 2.14 -17.07
CA GLU A 128 -4.55 2.04 -16.41
C GLU A 128 -4.26 3.21 -15.48
N MET A 129 -4.45 4.46 -15.93
CA MET A 129 -4.16 5.63 -15.11
C MET A 129 -4.94 5.61 -13.78
N ARG A 130 -6.24 5.30 -13.81
CA ARG A 130 -7.07 5.21 -12.60
C ARG A 130 -6.72 4.03 -11.71
N VAL A 131 -6.34 2.89 -12.31
CA VAL A 131 -5.87 1.73 -11.54
C VAL A 131 -4.54 2.06 -10.87
N THR A 132 -3.56 2.59 -11.62
CA THR A 132 -2.26 3.04 -11.13
C THR A 132 -2.40 4.06 -10.00
N GLU A 133 -3.27 5.06 -10.15
CA GLU A 133 -3.58 6.04 -9.10
C GLU A 133 -4.17 5.41 -7.84
N ARG A 134 -4.90 4.30 -7.97
CA ARG A 134 -5.58 3.65 -6.85
C ARG A 134 -4.68 2.70 -6.09
N ILE A 135 -3.93 1.85 -6.80
CA ILE A 135 -3.04 0.86 -6.17
C ILE A 135 -1.61 1.39 -5.97
N HIS A 136 -1.30 2.57 -6.50
CA HIS A 136 0.03 3.21 -6.43
C HIS A 136 1.13 2.34 -7.02
N ARG A 137 0.82 1.65 -8.12
CA ARG A 137 1.79 0.85 -8.88
C ARG A 137 1.57 1.07 -10.35
N HIS A 138 2.66 1.37 -11.05
CA HIS A 138 2.64 1.55 -12.49
C HIS A 138 2.58 0.20 -13.19
N LEU A 139 1.76 0.12 -14.23
CA LEU A 139 1.83 -0.98 -15.16
C LEU A 139 3.05 -0.77 -16.08
N SER A 140 3.83 -1.82 -16.26
CA SER A 140 5.02 -1.81 -17.11
C SER A 140 4.64 -2.02 -18.56
N GLN A 141 5.32 -1.33 -19.48
CA GLN A 141 5.11 -1.52 -20.90
C GLN A 141 5.67 -2.88 -21.37
N VAL A 142 4.92 -3.64 -22.17
CA VAL A 142 5.44 -4.87 -22.80
C VAL A 142 6.21 -4.49 -24.05
N ASN A 143 7.51 -4.84 -24.08
CA ASN A 143 8.28 -4.76 -25.33
C ASN A 143 8.06 -6.04 -26.14
N GLY A 144 7.49 -5.93 -27.35
CA GLY A 144 7.46 -7.01 -28.33
C GLY A 144 6.16 -7.81 -28.46
N ASP A 145 5.12 -7.51 -27.69
CA ASP A 145 3.76 -8.02 -27.94
C ASP A 145 2.85 -6.87 -28.37
N GLU A 146 2.44 -6.84 -29.64
CA GLU A 146 1.56 -5.79 -30.16
C GLU A 146 0.15 -5.84 -29.57
N ARG A 147 -0.23 -6.95 -28.91
CA ARG A 147 -1.56 -7.13 -28.33
C ARG A 147 -1.69 -6.51 -26.94
N LEU A 148 -0.59 -6.35 -26.22
CA LEU A 148 -0.57 -5.86 -24.85
C LEU A 148 0.31 -4.63 -24.73
N ARG A 149 -0.25 -3.59 -24.09
CA ARG A 149 0.46 -2.34 -23.89
C ARG A 149 1.09 -2.30 -22.53
N HIS A 150 0.31 -2.61 -21.50
CA HIS A 150 0.74 -2.48 -20.12
C HIS A 150 0.31 -3.69 -19.28
N TRP A 151 1.17 -4.08 -18.36
CA TRP A 151 0.89 -5.15 -17.40
C TRP A 151 1.58 -4.93 -16.06
N LEU A 152 1.04 -5.55 -15.01
CA LEU A 152 1.62 -5.55 -13.68
C LEU A 152 1.27 -6.87 -12.98
N THR A 153 2.28 -7.60 -12.53
CA THR A 153 2.06 -8.73 -11.62
C THR A 153 2.18 -8.29 -10.18
N LEU A 154 1.24 -8.73 -9.36
CA LEU A 154 1.16 -8.51 -7.93
C LEU A 154 1.22 -9.85 -7.21
N ARG A 155 2.09 -9.97 -6.21
CA ARG A 155 2.04 -11.00 -5.18
C ARG A 155 1.33 -10.43 -3.97
N LEU A 156 0.14 -10.94 -3.67
CA LEU A 156 -0.69 -10.52 -2.55
C LEU A 156 -0.08 -11.02 -1.23
N ASN A 157 -0.44 -10.41 -0.10
CA ASN A 157 0.02 -10.88 1.22
C ASN A 157 -0.49 -12.28 1.60
N SER A 158 -1.54 -12.77 0.93
CA SER A 158 -1.98 -14.16 1.00
C SER A 158 -1.01 -15.16 0.34
N GLY A 159 -0.02 -14.66 -0.40
CA GLY A 159 0.87 -15.45 -1.24
C GLY A 159 0.35 -15.69 -2.66
N ASP A 160 -0.89 -15.31 -2.95
CA ASP A 160 -1.45 -15.44 -4.30
C ASP A 160 -0.79 -14.47 -5.28
N GLU A 161 -0.72 -14.86 -6.54
CA GLU A 161 -0.24 -13.99 -7.62
C GLU A 161 -1.34 -13.70 -8.63
N VAL A 162 -1.48 -12.42 -8.95
CA VAL A 162 -2.40 -11.92 -9.98
C VAL A 162 -1.67 -11.02 -10.95
N ALA A 163 -2.10 -11.01 -12.21
CA ALA A 163 -1.67 -10.02 -13.20
C ALA A 163 -2.80 -9.06 -13.53
N LEU A 164 -2.45 -7.79 -13.70
CA LEU A 164 -3.28 -6.74 -14.28
C LEU A 164 -2.79 -6.50 -15.69
N ALA A 165 -3.69 -6.49 -16.69
CA ALA A 165 -3.29 -6.36 -18.09
C ALA A 165 -4.24 -5.47 -18.89
N GLU A 166 -3.67 -4.63 -19.77
CA GLU A 166 -4.39 -3.92 -20.82
C GLU A 166 -3.58 -3.77 -22.12
N PRO A 167 -4.27 -3.66 -23.28
CA PRO A 167 -5.69 -3.92 -23.47
C PRO A 167 -5.98 -5.42 -23.45
N TRP A 168 -7.17 -5.81 -22.97
CA TRP A 168 -7.62 -7.21 -23.03
C TRP A 168 -8.86 -7.40 -23.91
N TRP A 169 -9.79 -6.45 -23.85
CA TRP A 169 -11.01 -6.47 -24.67
C TRP A 169 -10.93 -5.47 -25.82
N PRO A 170 -11.33 -5.85 -27.05
CA PRO A 170 -11.33 -4.94 -28.20
C PRO A 170 -12.16 -3.67 -27.94
N GLY A 171 -11.54 -2.50 -28.13
CA GLY A 171 -12.21 -1.20 -27.99
C GLY A 171 -12.50 -0.77 -26.55
N SER A 172 -11.88 -1.43 -25.55
CA SER A 172 -12.00 -1.08 -24.14
C SER A 172 -10.63 -0.80 -23.54
N GLU A 173 -10.59 0.16 -22.61
CA GLU A 173 -9.42 0.44 -21.75
C GLU A 173 -9.56 -0.26 -20.38
N ASP A 174 -10.52 -1.18 -20.22
CA ASP A 174 -10.70 -1.88 -18.96
C ASP A 174 -9.56 -2.87 -18.70
N ILE A 175 -9.23 -3.03 -17.42
CA ILE A 175 -8.10 -3.84 -16.98
C ILE A 175 -8.57 -5.27 -16.67
N ALA A 176 -7.92 -6.26 -17.26
CA ALA A 176 -8.14 -7.66 -16.92
C ALA A 176 -7.35 -8.03 -15.66
N VAL A 177 -7.98 -8.78 -14.75
CA VAL A 177 -7.33 -9.42 -13.62
C VAL A 177 -7.21 -10.90 -13.93
N LEU A 178 -5.98 -11.40 -13.97
CA LEU A 178 -5.67 -12.79 -14.27
C LEU A 178 -5.11 -13.46 -13.01
N SER A 179 -5.58 -14.65 -12.67
CA SER A 179 -4.95 -15.45 -11.62
C SER A 179 -3.96 -16.43 -12.24
N ARG A 180 -2.83 -16.66 -11.60
CA ARG A 180 -1.84 -17.63 -12.07
C ARG A 180 -2.47 -19.02 -12.30
N ARG A 181 -2.21 -19.63 -13.47
CA ARG A 181 -2.83 -20.89 -13.90
C ARG A 181 -2.64 -22.06 -12.94
N ASP A 182 -1.45 -22.17 -12.35
CA ASP A 182 -1.08 -23.24 -11.42
C ASP A 182 -1.33 -22.87 -9.95
N ALA A 183 -2.25 -21.93 -9.69
CA ALA A 183 -2.65 -21.62 -8.33
C ALA A 183 -3.40 -22.82 -7.73
N ASP A 184 -2.94 -23.29 -6.55
CA ASP A 184 -3.62 -24.35 -5.79
C ASP A 184 -4.97 -23.91 -5.20
N ARG A 185 -5.32 -22.62 -5.34
CA ARG A 185 -6.54 -22.01 -4.79
C ARG A 185 -7.57 -21.72 -5.88
N ALA A 186 -8.84 -21.80 -5.49
CA ALA A 186 -9.97 -21.45 -6.34
C ALA A 186 -9.93 -19.96 -6.72
N THR A 187 -10.38 -19.64 -7.94
CA THR A 187 -10.32 -18.30 -8.53
C THR A 187 -11.11 -17.26 -7.75
N GLU A 188 -12.24 -17.66 -7.15
CA GLU A 188 -13.11 -16.82 -6.32
C GLU A 188 -12.34 -16.37 -5.08
N THR A 189 -11.58 -17.29 -4.48
CA THR A 189 -10.78 -17.01 -3.29
C THR A 189 -9.59 -16.09 -3.60
N VAL A 190 -8.98 -16.23 -4.78
CA VAL A 190 -7.93 -15.31 -5.24
C VAL A 190 -8.51 -13.92 -5.50
N LEU A 191 -9.71 -13.83 -6.10
CA LEU A 191 -10.39 -12.55 -6.31
C LEU A 191 -10.78 -11.88 -4.99
N GLU A 192 -11.25 -12.64 -3.99
CA GLU A 192 -11.50 -12.13 -2.64
C GLU A 192 -10.24 -11.55 -2.00
N ALA A 193 -9.10 -12.26 -2.10
CA ALA A 193 -7.82 -11.77 -1.61
C ALA A 193 -7.40 -10.48 -2.34
N PHE A 194 -7.54 -10.45 -3.66
CA PHE A 194 -7.24 -9.25 -4.47
C PHE A 194 -8.07 -8.04 -4.02
N LEU A 195 -9.39 -8.19 -3.91
CA LEU A 195 -10.29 -7.13 -3.44
C LEU A 195 -9.90 -6.64 -2.04
N HIS A 196 -9.58 -7.58 -1.15
CA HIS A 196 -9.19 -7.28 0.23
C HIS A 196 -7.93 -6.39 0.28
N VAL A 197 -6.91 -6.69 -0.50
CA VAL A 197 -5.61 -6.00 -0.38
C VAL A 197 -5.47 -4.78 -1.28
N THR A 198 -6.30 -4.62 -2.30
CA THR A 198 -6.25 -3.46 -3.23
C THR A 198 -7.31 -2.41 -2.95
N GLY A 199 -8.31 -2.76 -2.12
CA GLY A 199 -9.44 -1.89 -1.83
C GLY A 199 -10.40 -1.68 -2.99
N PHE A 200 -10.26 -2.41 -4.10
CA PHE A 200 -11.32 -2.57 -5.10
C PHE A 200 -12.56 -3.21 -4.46
N THR A 201 -13.71 -2.99 -5.08
CA THR A 201 -15.00 -3.56 -4.66
C THR A 201 -15.68 -4.21 -5.85
N LEU A 202 -16.70 -5.03 -5.60
CA LEU A 202 -17.52 -5.61 -6.67
C LEU A 202 -18.28 -4.54 -7.49
N ASP A 203 -18.43 -3.31 -6.98
CA ASP A 203 -18.99 -2.19 -7.75
C ASP A 203 -17.97 -1.59 -8.74
N ASP A 204 -16.67 -1.82 -8.51
CA ASP A 204 -15.58 -1.34 -9.37
C ASP A 204 -15.29 -2.31 -10.54
N LEU A 205 -15.77 -3.55 -10.50
CA LEU A 205 -15.42 -4.60 -11.47
C LEU A 205 -16.60 -5.49 -11.87
N ASP A 206 -16.42 -6.29 -12.92
CA ASP A 206 -17.26 -7.43 -13.25
C ASP A 206 -16.55 -8.71 -12.80
N ASP A 207 -17.22 -9.52 -11.97
CA ASP A 207 -16.74 -10.82 -11.51
C ASP A 207 -16.89 -11.87 -12.63
N LEU A 208 -15.79 -12.51 -13.01
CA LEU A 208 -15.73 -13.51 -14.08
C LEU A 208 -15.44 -14.93 -13.53
N THR A 209 -15.50 -15.10 -12.22
CA THR A 209 -15.39 -16.39 -11.52
C THR A 209 -16.76 -17.08 -11.41
N ASP A 210 -16.85 -18.22 -10.70
CA ASP A 210 -18.13 -18.87 -10.39
C ASP A 210 -18.97 -18.07 -9.36
N GLY A 211 -18.41 -16.97 -8.84
CA GLY A 211 -19.09 -15.98 -8.02
C GLY A 211 -18.42 -15.85 -6.65
N VAL A 212 -17.87 -14.67 -6.39
CA VAL A 212 -17.38 -14.28 -5.06
C VAL A 212 -18.56 -14.22 -4.08
N ASP A 213 -18.36 -14.75 -2.87
CA ASP A 213 -19.38 -14.63 -1.83
C ASP A 213 -19.62 -13.15 -1.53
N ARG A 214 -20.80 -12.63 -1.86
CA ARG A 214 -21.14 -11.22 -1.58
C ARG A 214 -21.17 -10.90 -0.09
N LEU A 215 -21.23 -11.92 0.78
CA LEU A 215 -21.08 -11.80 2.23
C LEU A 215 -19.61 -11.73 2.65
N SER A 216 -18.69 -12.34 1.89
CA SER A 216 -17.27 -11.96 1.84
C SER A 216 -17.16 -10.59 1.18
N ARG A 217 -17.62 -9.54 1.87
CA ARG A 217 -17.48 -8.16 1.42
C ARG A 217 -15.98 -7.85 1.27
N GLY A 218 -15.45 -8.08 0.06
CA GLY A 218 -14.17 -7.61 -0.44
C GLY A 218 -14.19 -6.10 -0.56
N GLY A 219 -14.29 -5.42 0.59
CA GLY A 219 -13.94 -4.03 0.75
C GLY A 219 -12.50 -3.96 1.22
N ALA A 220 -11.88 -2.79 1.02
CA ALA A 220 -10.59 -2.41 1.61
C ALA A 220 -10.37 -3.13 2.95
N GLY A 221 -9.51 -4.14 2.93
CA GLY A 221 -9.06 -4.80 4.12
C GLY A 221 -8.54 -3.76 5.08
N THR A 222 -8.58 -4.05 6.37
CA THR A 222 -7.98 -3.19 7.36
C THR A 222 -6.49 -2.93 7.09
N GLY A 223 -5.81 -3.91 6.48
CA GLY A 223 -4.46 -3.75 5.94
C GLY A 223 -4.38 -2.66 4.85
N TRP A 224 -5.35 -2.58 3.93
CA TRP A 224 -5.40 -1.51 2.91
C TRP A 224 -5.63 -0.12 3.52
N LEU A 225 -6.52 0.01 4.51
CA LEU A 225 -6.70 1.28 5.22
C LEU A 225 -5.41 1.71 5.93
N ALA A 226 -4.80 0.81 6.70
CA ALA A 226 -3.55 1.10 7.41
C ALA A 226 -2.42 1.47 6.43
N TYR A 227 -2.31 0.76 5.30
CA TYR A 227 -1.39 1.11 4.22
C TYR A 227 -1.65 2.52 3.66
N THR A 228 -2.90 2.84 3.32
CA THR A 228 -3.27 4.14 2.76
C THR A 228 -2.98 5.27 3.74
N LEU A 229 -3.31 5.08 5.03
CA LEU A 229 -3.01 6.04 6.10
C LEU A 229 -1.51 6.29 6.26
N ARG A 230 -0.69 5.22 6.28
CA ARG A 230 0.78 5.35 6.36
C ARG A 230 1.34 6.13 5.17
N ARG A 231 0.84 5.86 3.97
CA ARG A 231 1.26 6.55 2.76
C ARG A 231 0.83 8.02 2.76
N GLU A 232 -0.43 8.32 3.03
CA GLU A 232 -0.90 9.71 3.02
C GLU A 232 -0.29 10.54 4.16
N ARG A 233 0.09 9.90 5.27
CA ARG A 233 0.84 10.56 6.33
C ARG A 233 2.16 11.13 5.84
N THR A 234 2.83 10.49 4.87
CA THR A 234 4.06 11.04 4.25
C THR A 234 3.81 12.29 3.43
N SER A 235 2.57 12.49 2.98
CA SER A 235 2.13 13.61 2.14
C SER A 235 1.41 14.72 2.90
N GLY A 236 1.35 14.66 4.23
CA GLY A 236 0.79 15.72 5.08
C GLY A 236 -0.47 15.37 5.87
N GLY A 237 -1.00 14.14 5.75
CA GLY A 237 -2.16 13.68 6.53
C GLY A 237 -3.18 12.92 5.68
N ALA A 238 -4.20 12.36 6.33
CA ALA A 238 -5.25 11.59 5.66
C ALA A 238 -6.08 12.49 4.72
N GLY A 239 -6.21 12.06 3.47
CA GLY A 239 -6.98 12.68 2.41
C GLY A 239 -8.21 11.86 2.02
N GLN A 240 -8.73 12.16 0.84
CA GLN A 240 -9.97 11.56 0.35
C GLN A 240 -9.83 10.04 0.09
N ALA A 241 -8.66 9.56 -0.33
CA ALA A 241 -8.47 8.13 -0.59
C ALA A 241 -8.46 7.33 0.72
N ALA A 242 -7.79 7.82 1.78
CA ALA A 242 -7.92 7.20 3.10
C ALA A 242 -9.34 7.25 3.64
N PHE A 243 -10.08 8.34 3.42
CA PHE A 243 -11.49 8.40 3.84
C PHE A 243 -12.36 7.36 3.11
N GLN A 244 -12.17 7.20 1.79
CA GLN A 244 -12.87 6.17 1.01
C GLN A 244 -12.50 4.74 1.46
N ALA A 245 -11.22 4.50 1.75
CA ALA A 245 -10.76 3.23 2.33
C ALA A 245 -11.40 3.01 3.71
N PHE A 246 -11.44 4.04 4.55
CA PHE A 246 -12.03 4.00 5.88
C PHE A 246 -13.51 3.62 5.83
N GLN A 247 -14.28 4.24 4.92
CA GLN A 247 -15.70 3.96 4.76
C GLN A 247 -16.00 2.49 4.47
N ARG A 248 -15.04 1.75 3.90
CA ARG A 248 -15.19 0.35 3.49
C ARG A 248 -14.50 -0.63 4.44
N ALA A 249 -13.57 -0.15 5.26
CA ALA A 249 -12.79 -0.98 6.17
C ALA A 249 -13.64 -1.51 7.32
N ARG A 250 -13.41 -2.78 7.69
CA ARG A 250 -13.96 -3.38 8.91
C ARG A 250 -13.13 -2.94 10.10
N LEU A 251 -13.70 -2.13 10.99
CA LEU A 251 -12.98 -1.65 12.17
C LEU A 251 -13.39 -2.44 13.42
N HIS A 252 -12.45 -2.57 14.34
CA HIS A 252 -12.65 -3.18 15.65
C HIS A 252 -12.86 -2.08 16.69
N CYS A 253 -13.92 -2.19 17.48
CA CYS A 253 -14.25 -1.26 18.55
C CYS A 253 -14.35 -2.02 19.87
N GLU A 254 -13.86 -1.43 20.96
CA GLU A 254 -13.98 -2.00 22.30
C GLU A 254 -15.47 -2.17 22.67
N ALA A 255 -15.82 -3.39 23.11
CA ALA A 255 -17.18 -3.71 23.51
C ALA A 255 -17.35 -3.45 25.01
N MET A 256 -18.33 -2.62 25.33
CA MET A 256 -18.69 -2.30 26.72
C MET A 256 -19.82 -3.21 27.23
N ASP A 257 -20.05 -3.20 28.54
CA ASP A 257 -21.18 -3.94 29.15
C ASP A 257 -22.55 -3.44 28.71
N LYS A 258 -22.63 -2.17 28.30
CA LYS A 258 -23.84 -1.57 27.71
C LYS A 258 -23.62 -1.35 26.22
N PRO A 259 -24.64 -1.57 25.37
CA PRO A 259 -24.54 -1.28 23.95
C PRO A 259 -24.10 0.17 23.70
N GLY A 260 -23.08 0.35 22.86
CA GLY A 260 -22.54 1.64 22.50
C GLY A 260 -21.04 1.62 22.28
N VAL A 261 -20.48 2.81 22.06
CA VAL A 261 -19.04 3.06 21.93
C VAL A 261 -18.61 4.13 22.92
N VAL A 262 -17.37 4.04 23.39
CA VAL A 262 -16.77 5.08 24.23
C VAL A 262 -16.09 6.11 23.35
N ALA A 263 -16.51 7.36 23.48
CA ALA A 263 -15.82 8.49 22.86
C ALA A 263 -14.82 9.09 23.85
N VAL A 264 -13.65 9.47 23.35
CA VAL A 264 -12.62 10.22 24.08
C VAL A 264 -12.75 11.70 23.73
N GLY A 265 -12.69 12.57 24.74
CA GLY A 265 -12.78 14.02 24.56
C GLY A 265 -14.14 14.60 25.00
N PRO A 266 -14.35 15.92 24.79
CA PRO A 266 -15.53 16.59 25.31
C PRO A 266 -16.81 16.20 24.55
N PRO A 267 -17.99 16.24 25.22
CA PRO A 267 -19.27 15.97 24.58
C PRO A 267 -19.48 16.82 23.32
N GLY A 268 -19.97 16.18 22.25
CA GLY A 268 -20.23 16.83 20.95
C GLY A 268 -18.99 17.09 20.10
N LYS A 269 -17.80 16.71 20.57
CA LYS A 269 -16.54 16.74 19.80
C LYS A 269 -15.68 15.49 20.02
N GLY A 270 -16.26 14.45 20.61
CA GLY A 270 -15.55 13.24 21.00
C GLY A 270 -15.08 12.43 19.79
N LEU A 271 -13.98 11.71 19.99
CA LEU A 271 -13.42 10.77 19.03
C LEU A 271 -13.68 9.35 19.51
N VAL A 272 -14.28 8.53 18.67
CA VAL A 272 -14.48 7.10 18.97
C VAL A 272 -13.26 6.32 18.48
N PRO A 273 -12.47 5.71 19.38
CA PRO A 273 -11.37 4.84 18.99
C PRO A 273 -11.88 3.65 18.20
N ALA A 274 -11.29 3.42 17.03
CA ALA A 274 -11.55 2.24 16.21
C ALA A 274 -10.23 1.75 15.61
N PHE A 275 -10.10 0.45 15.43
CA PHE A 275 -8.81 -0.18 15.15
C PHE A 275 -8.87 -1.00 13.86
N THR A 276 -7.78 -0.97 13.09
CA THR A 276 -7.58 -1.80 11.91
C THR A 276 -7.23 -3.24 12.28
N SER A 277 -6.87 -3.53 13.54
CA SER A 277 -6.64 -4.90 13.99
C SER A 277 -7.05 -5.13 15.46
N PRO A 278 -7.44 -6.36 15.85
CA PRO A 278 -7.66 -6.72 17.25
C PRO A 278 -6.43 -6.49 18.14
N GLU A 279 -5.22 -6.70 17.60
CA GLU A 279 -3.95 -6.51 18.33
C GLU A 279 -3.72 -5.02 18.64
N ALA A 280 -4.00 -4.13 17.68
CA ALA A 280 -3.93 -2.69 17.92
C ALA A 280 -4.93 -2.23 18.99
N LEU A 281 -6.15 -2.80 18.97
CA LEU A 281 -7.15 -2.57 20.01
C LEU A 281 -6.66 -3.07 21.38
N ALA A 282 -6.13 -4.29 21.46
CA ALA A 282 -5.61 -4.89 22.67
C ALA A 282 -4.47 -4.06 23.29
N HIS A 283 -3.52 -3.59 22.46
CA HIS A 283 -2.45 -2.71 22.90
C HIS A 283 -2.99 -1.39 23.46
N TYR A 284 -3.94 -0.75 22.77
CA TYR A 284 -4.56 0.49 23.25
C TYR A 284 -5.28 0.30 24.58
N VAL A 285 -6.07 -0.78 24.73
CA VAL A 285 -6.81 -1.08 25.95
C VAL A 285 -5.88 -1.41 27.11
N THR A 286 -4.81 -2.18 26.87
CA THR A 286 -3.80 -2.51 27.88
C THR A 286 -3.06 -1.25 28.33
N ALA A 287 -2.71 -0.35 27.42
CA ALA A 287 -1.99 0.90 27.73
C ALA A 287 -2.78 1.83 28.65
N LYS A 288 -4.12 1.76 28.65
CA LYS A 288 -5.00 2.48 29.59
C LYS A 288 -5.36 1.69 30.87
N GLY A 289 -4.71 0.54 31.10
CA GLY A 289 -4.91 -0.30 32.28
C GLY A 289 -6.07 -1.30 32.19
N GLY A 290 -6.53 -1.62 30.98
CA GLY A 290 -7.55 -2.65 30.74
C GLY A 290 -6.96 -4.06 30.55
N ASP A 291 -7.84 -4.99 30.16
CA ASP A 291 -7.49 -6.40 29.93
C ASP A 291 -6.61 -6.59 28.67
N LEU A 292 -5.77 -7.63 28.69
CA LEU A 292 -4.93 -8.04 27.55
C LEU A 292 -5.75 -8.59 26.37
N GLU A 293 -6.91 -9.18 26.66
CA GLU A 293 -7.85 -9.72 25.68
C GLU A 293 -9.20 -9.01 25.80
N PRO A 294 -9.29 -7.73 25.39
CA PRO A 294 -10.52 -6.98 25.53
C PRO A 294 -11.62 -7.53 24.62
N ARG A 295 -12.85 -7.51 25.13
CA ARG A 295 -14.03 -7.80 24.32
C ARG A 295 -14.17 -6.71 23.25
N PHE A 296 -14.49 -7.11 22.02
CA PHE A 296 -14.69 -6.18 20.91
C PHE A 296 -15.89 -6.60 20.05
N PHE A 297 -16.38 -5.64 19.26
CA PHE A 297 -17.24 -5.91 18.11
C PHE A 297 -16.58 -5.33 16.86
N SER A 298 -17.03 -5.75 15.68
CA SER A 298 -16.58 -5.16 14.42
C SER A 298 -17.75 -4.62 13.60
N THR A 299 -17.50 -3.55 12.87
CA THR A 299 -18.44 -2.94 11.93
C THR A 299 -17.67 -2.26 10.80
N VAL A 300 -18.35 -1.86 9.73
CA VAL A 300 -17.72 -1.10 8.64
C VAL A 300 -17.64 0.38 9.02
N GLY A 301 -16.59 1.09 8.58
CA GLY A 301 -16.39 2.50 8.92
C GLY A 301 -17.57 3.42 8.54
N ALA A 302 -18.22 3.19 7.40
CA ALA A 302 -19.44 3.91 7.02
C ALA A 302 -20.60 3.67 8.00
N ASP A 303 -20.81 2.41 8.41
CA ASP A 303 -21.85 2.05 9.38
C ASP A 303 -21.54 2.67 10.75
N LEU A 304 -20.26 2.66 11.17
CA LEU A 304 -19.82 3.29 12.41
C LEU A 304 -20.15 4.78 12.41
N LEU A 305 -19.80 5.51 11.34
CA LEU A 305 -20.13 6.94 11.20
C LEU A 305 -21.64 7.19 11.23
N GLY A 306 -22.44 6.30 10.61
CA GLY A 306 -23.90 6.39 10.62
C GLY A 306 -24.52 6.24 12.01
N LEU A 307 -23.81 5.58 12.94
CA LEU A 307 -24.22 5.40 14.33
C LEU A 307 -23.79 6.57 15.24
N LEU A 308 -22.85 7.43 14.81
CA LEU A 308 -22.33 8.50 15.64
C LEU A 308 -23.23 9.75 15.63
N PRO A 309 -23.44 10.39 16.80
CA PRO A 309 -24.10 11.70 16.85
C PRO A 309 -23.30 12.78 16.10
N ASP A 310 -23.99 13.85 15.71
CA ASP A 310 -23.35 15.02 15.10
C ASP A 310 -22.21 15.58 15.97
N GLY A 311 -21.10 15.95 15.32
CA GLY A 311 -19.90 16.48 15.96
C GLY A 311 -18.91 15.42 16.48
N TYR A 312 -19.30 14.15 16.50
CA TYR A 312 -18.38 13.04 16.78
C TYR A 312 -17.65 12.59 15.50
N ALA A 313 -16.46 12.04 15.70
CA ALA A 313 -15.65 11.45 14.64
C ALA A 313 -15.09 10.10 15.11
N VAL A 314 -14.61 9.29 14.18
CA VAL A 314 -13.88 8.06 14.45
C VAL A 314 -12.38 8.37 14.40
N LEU A 315 -11.63 7.99 15.43
CA LEU A 315 -10.18 8.03 15.44
C LEU A 315 -9.65 6.63 15.17
N VAL A 316 -9.05 6.45 14.00
CA VAL A 316 -8.48 5.18 13.56
C VAL A 316 -7.08 5.00 14.14
N ASP A 317 -6.84 3.83 14.74
CA ASP A 317 -5.56 3.38 15.30
C ASP A 317 -4.88 4.42 16.22
N PRO A 318 -5.57 4.94 17.26
CA PRO A 318 -4.96 5.88 18.18
C PRO A 318 -3.67 5.34 18.79
N GLY A 319 -2.64 6.19 18.85
CA GLY A 319 -1.31 5.82 19.32
C GLY A 319 -0.37 5.35 18.22
N GLN A 320 -0.87 5.11 16.99
CA GLN A 320 -0.03 4.90 15.83
C GLN A 320 0.39 6.24 15.20
N GLU A 321 1.56 6.28 14.55
CA GLU A 321 2.06 7.50 13.90
C GLU A 321 1.14 7.98 12.75
N TYR A 322 0.44 7.04 12.12
CA TYR A 322 -0.48 7.28 11.01
C TYR A 322 -1.94 7.45 11.47
N ALA A 323 -2.19 7.58 12.78
CA ALA A 323 -3.55 7.75 13.30
C ALA A 323 -4.26 8.93 12.62
N ALA A 324 -5.52 8.72 12.26
CA ALA A 324 -6.32 9.71 11.55
C ALA A 324 -7.75 9.75 12.06
N ALA A 325 -8.35 10.93 12.04
CA ALA A 325 -9.73 11.14 12.43
C ALA A 325 -10.61 11.33 11.18
N PHE A 326 -11.78 10.70 11.17
CA PHE A 326 -12.78 10.82 10.11
C PHE A 326 -14.14 11.14 10.70
N ASP A 327 -14.83 12.11 10.09
CA ASP A 327 -16.24 12.35 10.34
C ASP A 327 -17.09 12.01 9.10
N ARG A 328 -18.38 12.33 9.13
CA ARG A 328 -19.31 12.05 8.03
C ARG A 328 -18.99 12.79 6.72
N HIS A 329 -18.19 13.85 6.79
CA HIS A 329 -17.85 14.71 5.67
C HIS A 329 -16.44 14.45 5.12
N GLY A 330 -15.57 13.81 5.90
CA GLY A 330 -14.24 13.43 5.42
C GLY A 330 -13.20 13.31 6.54
N PRO A 331 -11.91 13.44 6.19
CA PRO A 331 -10.84 13.62 7.16
C PRO A 331 -11.06 14.87 8.03
N ARG A 332 -10.75 14.75 9.31
CA ARG A 332 -10.89 15.82 10.32
C ARG A 332 -9.55 16.34 10.81
#